data_AF-A0A6G2C066-F1
#
_entry.id   AF-A0A6G2C066-F1
#
_cell.length_a   1.000
_cell.length_b   1.000
_cell.length_c   1.000
_cell.angle_alpha   90.00
_cell.angle_beta   90.00
_cell.angle_gamma   90.00
#
_symmetry.space_group_name_H-M   'P 1'
#
loop_
_entity.id
_entity.type
_entity.pdbx_description
1 polymer ?
#
loop_
_entity_poly.entity_id
_entity_poly.type
_entity_poly.pdbx_seq_one_letter_code
_entity_poly.pdbx_strand_id
1 'polypeptide(L)'
;KIPSEVMIPETREFEFASLGFIPLSYYKNRDYACFFSANSAQKPALYDTADATANSRINARLPYIFLLSRIAHYLKMIQRENIGTTKDRRLLELELNTWVRSLVTEMTDPGDELQASHPLRDASVVVEDIEDNPG
;
A
#
# COMPACT_ATOMS: atom_id res chain seq x y z
N LYS A 1 11.64 35.06 -5.69
CA LYS A 1 12.37 33.88 -6.21
C LYS A 1 11.50 32.67 -5.94
N ILE A 2 11.34 31.74 -6.89
CA ILE A 2 10.55 30.53 -6.62
C ILE A 2 11.29 29.65 -5.58
N PRO A 3 10.58 28.96 -4.67
CA PRO A 3 11.22 28.11 -3.66
C PRO A 3 11.91 26.87 -4.24
N SER A 4 11.40 26.31 -5.34
CA SER A 4 12.01 25.20 -6.06
C SER A 4 13.02 25.70 -7.12
N GLU A 5 13.98 24.86 -7.49
CA GLU A 5 14.96 25.19 -8.55
C GLU A 5 14.30 25.44 -9.90
N VAL A 6 13.23 24.68 -10.19
CA VAL A 6 12.47 24.74 -11.43
C VAL A 6 10.98 24.67 -11.12
N MET A 7 10.16 25.36 -11.91
CA MET A 7 8.70 25.21 -11.89
C MET A 7 8.30 24.04 -12.78
N ILE A 8 7.61 23.05 -12.22
CA ILE A 8 7.17 21.85 -12.93
C ILE A 8 5.68 22.01 -13.26
N PRO A 9 5.29 22.17 -14.54
CA PRO A 9 3.87 22.17 -14.92
C PRO A 9 3.27 20.76 -14.80
N GLU A 10 1.95 20.68 -14.70
CA GLU A 10 1.20 19.42 -14.52
C GLU A 10 1.53 18.35 -15.59
N THR A 11 1.69 18.75 -16.86
CA THR A 11 2.07 17.83 -17.93
C THR A 11 3.44 17.18 -17.71
N ARG A 12 4.42 17.96 -17.21
CA ARG A 12 5.76 17.47 -16.86
C ARG A 12 5.75 16.62 -15.59
N GLU A 13 4.89 16.95 -14.63
CA GLU A 13 4.70 16.13 -13.43
C GLU A 13 4.28 14.72 -13.83
N PHE A 14 3.27 14.59 -14.71
CA PHE A 14 2.81 13.30 -15.20
C PHE A 14 3.89 12.52 -15.96
N GLU A 15 4.66 13.19 -16.83
CA GLU A 15 5.80 12.58 -17.53
C GLU A 15 6.84 12.04 -16.54
N PHE A 16 7.25 12.84 -15.56
CA PHE A 16 8.23 12.42 -14.55
C PHE A 16 7.69 11.30 -13.66
N ALA A 17 6.43 11.36 -13.26
CA ALA A 17 5.77 10.30 -12.51
C ALA A 17 5.78 8.96 -13.27
N SER A 18 5.56 9.01 -14.59
CA SER A 18 5.60 7.82 -15.46
C SER A 18 7.00 7.22 -15.59
N LEU A 19 8.04 8.02 -15.34
CA LEU A 19 9.44 7.62 -15.32
C LEU A 19 9.94 7.21 -13.92
N GLY A 20 9.06 7.20 -12.91
CA GLY A 20 9.40 6.78 -11.55
C GLY A 20 10.05 7.88 -10.69
N PHE A 21 9.89 9.15 -11.06
CA PHE A 21 10.27 10.29 -10.22
C PHE A 21 9.09 10.76 -9.36
N ILE A 22 9.41 11.53 -8.32
CA ILE A 22 8.45 12.14 -7.39
C ILE A 22 8.68 13.65 -7.42
N PRO A 23 8.03 14.39 -8.34
CA PRO A 23 8.31 15.81 -8.55
C PRO A 23 7.69 16.67 -7.45
N LEU A 24 8.50 17.54 -6.83
CA LEU A 24 7.98 18.58 -5.94
C LEU A 24 7.46 19.76 -6.78
N SER A 25 6.14 19.90 -6.86
CA SER A 25 5.50 20.90 -7.71
C SER A 25 5.10 22.14 -6.92
N TYR A 26 5.66 23.29 -7.27
CA TYR A 26 5.36 24.58 -6.64
C TYR A 26 4.16 25.27 -7.30
N TYR A 27 3.18 25.70 -6.49
CA TYR A 27 2.02 26.44 -7.00
C TYR A 27 2.35 27.92 -7.21
N LYS A 28 2.32 28.36 -8.46
CA LYS A 28 2.51 29.77 -8.82
C LYS A 28 1.46 30.63 -8.11
N ASN A 29 1.90 31.71 -7.46
CA ASN A 29 1.06 32.63 -6.66
C ASN A 29 0.53 32.06 -5.35
N ARG A 30 1.05 30.92 -4.88
CA ARG A 30 0.82 30.37 -3.53
C ARG A 30 2.16 30.11 -2.86
N ASP A 31 2.15 29.99 -1.53
CA ASP A 31 3.36 29.68 -0.75
C ASP A 31 3.40 28.22 -0.29
N TYR A 32 3.06 27.30 -1.21
CA TYR A 32 3.15 25.87 -0.94
C TYR A 32 3.61 25.11 -2.18
N ALA A 33 4.15 23.92 -1.93
CA ALA A 33 4.46 22.92 -2.94
C ALA A 33 3.84 21.58 -2.53
N CYS A 34 3.60 20.70 -3.48
CA CYS A 34 3.01 19.39 -3.22
C CYS A 34 3.65 18.29 -4.08
N PHE A 35 3.48 17.06 -3.61
CA PHE A 35 3.70 15.86 -4.39
C PHE A 35 2.33 15.37 -4.86
N PHE A 36 2.08 15.38 -6.16
CA PHE A 36 0.81 14.89 -6.73
C PHE A 36 0.80 13.37 -6.88
N SER A 37 1.97 12.79 -7.15
CA SER A 37 2.17 11.37 -7.27
C SER A 37 3.40 10.92 -6.48
N ALA A 38 3.41 9.64 -6.10
CA ALA A 38 4.51 9.01 -5.39
C ALA A 38 4.75 7.61 -5.97
N ASN A 39 5.25 7.55 -7.20
CA ASN A 39 5.64 6.29 -7.83
C ASN A 39 7.05 5.90 -7.40
N SER A 40 7.30 4.60 -7.30
CA SER A 40 8.65 4.07 -7.16
C SER A 40 9.38 4.10 -8.51
N ALA A 41 10.67 3.78 -8.49
CA ALA A 41 11.46 3.62 -9.71
C ALA A 41 11.11 2.35 -10.52
N GLN A 42 10.22 1.48 -10.00
CA GLN A 42 9.81 0.27 -10.69
C GLN A 42 8.92 0.62 -11.89
N LYS A 43 9.29 0.13 -13.08
CA LYS A 43 8.42 0.16 -14.26
C LYS A 43 7.36 -0.95 -14.14
N PRO A 44 6.05 -0.62 -14.10
CA PRO A 44 4.99 -1.62 -14.07
C PRO A 44 5.03 -2.53 -15.31
N ALA A 45 4.88 -3.83 -15.08
CA ALA A 45 4.80 -4.81 -16.17
C ALA A 45 3.41 -4.78 -16.82
N LEU A 46 3.37 -5.09 -18.12
CA LEU A 46 2.13 -5.34 -18.84
C LEU A 46 1.89 -6.86 -18.84
N TYR A 47 0.66 -7.24 -18.53
CA TYR A 47 0.21 -8.63 -18.50
C TYR A 47 -0.95 -8.82 -19.48
N ASP A 48 -1.26 -10.07 -19.80
CA ASP A 48 -2.33 -10.41 -20.73
C ASP A 48 -3.71 -9.99 -20.24
N THR A 49 -3.92 -9.96 -18.91
CA THR A 49 -5.18 -9.53 -18.30
C THR A 49 -5.09 -8.08 -17.83
N ALA A 50 -6.20 -7.36 -17.99
CA ALA A 50 -6.34 -5.98 -17.53
C ALA A 50 -6.12 -5.87 -16.01
N ASP A 51 -6.63 -6.85 -15.25
CA ASP A 51 -6.52 -6.89 -13.79
C ASP A 51 -5.07 -7.07 -13.32
N ALA A 52 -4.31 -7.98 -13.95
CA ALA A 52 -2.90 -8.17 -13.60
C ALA A 52 -2.08 -6.91 -13.94
N THR A 53 -2.38 -6.26 -15.07
CA THR A 53 -1.76 -4.98 -15.43
C THR A 53 -2.11 -3.86 -14.45
N ALA A 54 -3.37 -3.77 -14.01
CA ALA A 54 -3.79 -2.81 -13.00
C ALA A 54 -3.08 -3.05 -11.66
N ASN A 55 -2.98 -4.30 -11.22
CA ASN A 55 -2.25 -4.69 -10.02
C ASN A 55 -0.77 -4.32 -10.10
N SER A 56 -0.13 -4.52 -11.25
CA SER A 56 1.27 -4.10 -11.46
C SER A 56 1.46 -2.60 -11.28
N ARG A 57 0.51 -1.78 -11.76
CA ARG A 57 0.55 -0.32 -11.59
C ARG A 57 0.37 0.10 -10.13
N ILE A 58 -0.51 -0.59 -9.38
CA ILE A 58 -0.70 -0.34 -7.94
C ILE A 58 0.58 -0.69 -7.18
N ASN A 59 1.18 -1.84 -7.48
CA ASN A 59 2.39 -2.32 -6.80
C ASN A 59 3.61 -1.40 -7.01
N ALA A 60 3.64 -0.60 -8.07
CA ALA A 60 4.72 0.36 -8.31
C ALA A 60 4.56 1.67 -7.53
N ARG A 61 3.43 1.92 -6.86
CA ARG A 61 3.14 3.16 -6.13
C ARG A 61 3.57 3.04 -4.66
N LEU A 62 4.40 3.98 -4.21
CA LEU A 62 4.96 3.97 -2.84
C LEU A 62 3.91 3.99 -1.72
N PRO A 63 2.78 4.72 -1.81
CA PRO A 63 1.77 4.68 -0.75
C PRO A 63 1.27 3.26 -0.45
N TYR A 64 1.06 2.44 -1.48
CA TYR A 64 0.64 1.04 -1.32
C TYR A 64 1.78 0.13 -0.87
N ILE A 65 3.00 0.37 -1.35
CA ILE A 65 4.19 -0.35 -0.86
C ILE A 65 4.38 -0.12 0.64
N PHE A 66 4.26 1.12 1.12
CA PHE A 66 4.39 1.44 2.55
C PHE A 66 3.28 0.81 3.39
N LEU A 67 2.04 0.82 2.88
CA LEU A 67 0.92 0.14 3.52
C LEU A 67 1.22 -1.36 3.69
N LEU A 68 1.59 -2.05 2.60
CA LEU A 68 1.93 -3.47 2.62
C LEU A 68 3.13 -3.75 3.54
N SER A 69 4.14 -2.88 3.54
CA SER A 69 5.32 -3.01 4.40
C SER A 69 4.93 -2.94 5.88
N ARG A 70 4.01 -2.05 6.27
CA ARG A 70 3.48 -1.98 7.63
C ARG A 70 2.71 -3.23 8.01
N ILE A 71 1.83 -3.73 7.13
CA ILE A 71 1.11 -4.99 7.34
C ILE A 71 2.09 -6.15 7.54
N ALA A 72 3.13 -6.25 6.70
CA ALA A 72 4.17 -7.26 6.83
C ALA A 72 4.93 -7.18 8.16
N HIS A 73 5.26 -5.98 8.63
CA HIS A 73 5.89 -5.79 9.94
C HIS A 73 4.98 -6.26 11.08
N TYR A 74 3.68 -5.95 11.04
CA TYR A 74 2.73 -6.44 12.04
C TYR A 74 2.58 -7.95 12.00
N LEU A 75 2.40 -8.54 10.82
CA LEU A 75 2.32 -10.00 10.65
C LEU A 75 3.57 -10.69 11.22
N LYS A 76 4.76 -10.14 10.98
CA LYS A 76 6.01 -10.67 11.53
C LYS A 76 6.01 -10.67 13.06
N MET A 77 5.51 -9.61 13.68
CA MET A 77 5.44 -9.49 15.14
C MET A 77 4.37 -10.40 15.74
N ILE A 78 3.15 -10.39 15.19
CA ILE A 78 2.05 -11.27 15.60
C ILE A 78 2.49 -12.73 15.56
N GLN A 79 3.07 -13.16 14.45
CA GLN A 79 3.50 -14.55 14.33
C GLN A 79 4.66 -14.88 15.25
N ARG A 80 5.59 -13.94 15.49
CA ARG A 80 6.69 -14.15 16.44
C ARG A 80 6.19 -14.41 17.86
N GLU A 81 5.13 -13.72 18.28
CA GLU A 81 4.52 -13.92 19.61
C GLU A 81 3.74 -15.24 19.70
N ASN A 82 3.24 -15.77 18.58
CA ASN A 82 2.54 -17.04 18.53
C ASN A 82 3.45 -18.27 18.43
N ILE A 83 4.77 -18.10 18.24
CA ILE A 83 5.72 -19.23 18.19
C ILE A 83 5.67 -20.01 19.51
N GLY A 84 5.46 -21.32 19.40
CA GLY A 84 5.39 -22.23 20.55
C GLY A 84 4.02 -22.28 21.25
N THR A 85 3.02 -21.55 20.75
CA THR A 85 1.64 -21.72 21.18
C THR A 85 0.98 -22.90 20.46
N THR A 86 0.11 -23.63 21.16
CA THR A 86 -0.68 -24.71 20.55
C THR A 86 -1.93 -24.12 19.92
N LYS A 87 -1.80 -23.53 18.72
CA LYS A 87 -2.92 -23.03 17.91
C LYS A 87 -3.14 -23.94 16.72
N ASP A 88 -4.39 -24.27 16.43
CA ASP A 88 -4.74 -24.97 15.20
C ASP A 88 -4.79 -23.99 14.01
N ARG A 89 -4.70 -24.53 12.79
CA ARG A 89 -4.79 -23.76 11.53
C ARG A 89 -6.00 -22.83 11.50
N ARG A 90 -7.15 -23.32 11.96
CA ARG A 90 -8.44 -22.61 11.92
C ARG A 90 -8.46 -21.41 12.87
N LEU A 91 -7.89 -21.57 14.07
CA LEU A 91 -7.76 -20.50 15.06
C LEU A 91 -6.80 -19.43 14.57
N LEU A 92 -5.67 -19.82 13.96
CA LEU A 92 -4.74 -18.86 13.34
C LEU A 92 -5.43 -18.07 12.22
N GLU A 93 -6.15 -18.75 11.33
CA GLU A 93 -6.91 -18.08 10.26
C GLU A 93 -7.95 -17.11 10.82
N LEU A 94 -8.69 -17.51 11.86
CA LEU A 94 -9.69 -16.67 12.52
C LEU A 94 -9.06 -15.43 13.17
N GLU A 95 -7.97 -15.59 13.92
CA GLU A 95 -7.29 -14.49 14.59
C GLU A 95 -6.71 -13.49 13.58
N LEU A 96 -6.06 -13.98 12.53
CA LEU A 96 -5.50 -13.13 11.48
C LEU A 96 -6.60 -12.39 10.69
N ASN A 97 -7.71 -13.06 10.39
CA ASN A 97 -8.86 -12.39 9.76
C ASN A 97 -9.49 -11.35 10.69
N THR A 98 -9.58 -11.63 11.99
CA THR A 98 -10.10 -10.67 12.98
C THR A 98 -9.20 -9.44 13.06
N TRP A 99 -7.89 -9.65 13.10
CA TRP A 99 -6.90 -8.58 13.09
C TRP A 99 -6.95 -7.75 11.81
N VAL A 100 -6.90 -8.37 10.62
CA VAL A 100 -6.85 -7.61 9.36
C VAL A 100 -8.14 -6.83 9.11
N ARG A 101 -9.30 -7.33 9.55
CA ARG A 101 -10.58 -6.62 9.49
C ARG A 101 -10.60 -5.32 10.28
N SER A 102 -9.79 -5.20 11.33
CA SER A 102 -9.64 -3.94 12.06
C SER A 102 -9.00 -2.81 11.24
N LEU A 103 -8.42 -3.13 10.07
CA LEU A 103 -7.83 -2.17 9.13
C LEU A 103 -8.74 -1.87 7.94
N VAL A 104 -9.95 -2.46 7.88
CA VAL A 104 -10.87 -2.37 6.75
C VAL A 104 -11.92 -1.29 7.00
N THR A 105 -12.24 -0.51 5.97
CA THR A 105 -13.41 0.39 5.94
C THR A 105 -14.28 0.11 4.72
N GLU A 106 -15.54 -0.25 4.97
CA GLU A 106 -16.54 -0.52 3.94
C GLU A 106 -17.28 0.75 3.49
N MET A 107 -17.09 1.87 4.19
CA MET A 107 -17.66 3.17 3.82
C MET A 107 -17.12 3.60 2.46
N THR A 108 -18.00 3.97 1.54
CA THR A 108 -17.60 4.39 0.18
C THR A 108 -16.91 5.74 0.15
N ASP A 109 -17.22 6.60 1.13
CA ASP A 109 -16.66 7.94 1.29
C ASP A 109 -16.29 8.19 2.77
N PRO A 110 -15.26 7.52 3.29
CA PRO A 110 -14.78 7.73 4.64
C PRO A 110 -14.05 9.08 4.72
N GLY A 111 -14.19 9.80 5.83
CA GLY A 111 -13.37 10.99 6.08
C GLY A 111 -11.88 10.64 6.18
N ASP A 112 -11.01 11.62 5.95
CA ASP A 112 -9.55 11.45 5.87
C ASP A 112 -8.95 10.67 7.05
N GLU A 113 -9.41 10.94 8.27
CA GLU A 113 -8.94 10.26 9.49
C GLU A 113 -9.30 8.76 9.50
N LEU A 114 -10.51 8.43 9.04
CA LEU A 114 -10.96 7.04 8.95
C LEU A 114 -10.22 6.31 7.83
N GLN A 115 -10.00 6.97 6.69
CA GLN A 115 -9.24 6.40 5.58
C GLN A 115 -7.77 6.15 5.94
N ALA A 116 -7.16 7.04 6.72
CA ALA A 116 -5.79 6.88 7.19
C ALA A 116 -5.63 5.74 8.22
N SER A 117 -6.62 5.58 9.10
CA SER A 117 -6.62 4.53 10.13
C SER A 117 -7.07 3.16 9.62
N HIS A 118 -7.97 3.13 8.62
CA HIS A 118 -8.54 1.92 8.02
C HIS A 118 -8.32 1.93 6.50
N PRO A 119 -7.07 1.71 6.04
CA PRO A 119 -6.67 1.93 4.66
C PRO A 119 -7.14 0.84 3.68
N LEU A 120 -7.68 -0.27 4.16
CA LEU A 120 -8.10 -1.40 3.31
C LEU A 120 -9.58 -1.30 2.96
N ARG A 121 -9.92 -1.60 1.70
CA ARG A 121 -11.32 -1.70 1.26
C ARG A 121 -11.94 -3.04 1.61
N ASP A 122 -11.14 -4.10 1.53
CA ASP A 122 -11.47 -5.47 1.86
C ASP A 122 -10.17 -6.21 2.19
N ALA A 123 -10.26 -7.28 2.99
CA ALA A 123 -9.13 -8.12 3.34
C ALA A 123 -9.59 -9.51 3.78
N SER A 124 -8.86 -10.53 3.33
CA SER A 124 -9.02 -11.91 3.78
C SER A 124 -7.66 -12.58 3.94
N VAL A 125 -7.59 -13.53 4.88
CA VAL A 125 -6.41 -14.35 5.11
C VAL A 125 -6.83 -15.82 5.00
N VAL A 126 -6.06 -16.61 4.27
CA VAL A 126 -6.21 -18.07 4.17
C VAL A 126 -4.96 -18.70 4.75
N VAL A 127 -5.12 -19.69 5.64
CA VAL A 127 -4.00 -20.41 6.24
C VAL A 127 -4.06 -21.86 5.77
N GLU A 128 -2.94 -22.36 5.23
CA GLU A 128 -2.80 -23.71 4.72
C GLU A 128 -1.70 -24.43 5.51
N ASP A 129 -1.91 -25.72 5.79
CA ASP A 129 -0.89 -26.55 6.43
C ASP A 129 0.16 -26.99 5.40
N ILE A 130 1.40 -27.13 5.84
CA ILE A 130 2.48 -27.66 5.01
C ILE A 130 2.69 -29.13 5.39
N GLU A 131 2.33 -30.05 4.49
CA GLU A 131 2.37 -31.51 4.76
C GLU A 131 3.74 -32.00 5.26
N ASP A 132 4.83 -31.42 4.76
CA ASP A 132 6.21 -31.83 5.07
C ASP A 132 6.81 -31.14 6.32
N ASN A 133 6.08 -30.25 6.99
CA ASN A 133 6.58 -29.54 8.18
C ASN A 133 5.45 -29.26 9.19
N PRO A 134 5.13 -30.22 10.08
CA PRO A 134 4.06 -30.04 11.06
C PRO A 134 4.45 -29.02 12.15
N GLY A 135 3.67 -27.94 12.25
CA GLY A 135 3.86 -26.83 13.20
C GLY A 135 3.64 -25.48 12.53
#